data_AF-A0A2K8ZZW6-F1
#
_entry.id   AF-A0A2K8ZZW6-F1
#
_cell.length_a   1.000
_cell.length_b   1.000
_cell.length_c   1.000
_cell.angle_alpha   90.00
_cell.angle_beta   90.00
_cell.angle_gamma   90.00
#
_symmetry.space_group_name_H-M   'P 1'
#
loop_
_entity.id
_entity.type
_entity.pdbx_description
1 polymer ?
#
loop_
_entity_poly.entity_id
_entity_poly.type
_entity_poly.pdbx_seq_one_letter_code
_entity_poly.pdbx_strand_id
1 'polypeptide(L)'
;MIKDFNGTIICASKYFSPDQLKIIYQKGYHDFGENRVQMMLEKIEALSDLDITWHFIGHLQSNKVKDIINHIDYLHTLDRLSVAKEIQKYRTGKIKCLIQLNLTEEPQKSGIYIDKLDQFLLEIKKYDKIELVGFMTMGKDQDEVETEEAFKKMYQLSVKYHLPLLSMGMTEDYHLAIKHHATHLRIGRKFYELLD
;
A
#
# COMPACT_ATOMS: atom_id res chain seq x y z
N MET A 1 5.33 14.82 -12.64
CA MET A 1 5.32 14.74 -11.17
C MET A 1 6.48 13.90 -10.60
N ILE A 2 6.81 12.71 -11.14
CA ILE A 2 8.12 12.06 -10.92
C ILE A 2 8.58 11.53 -12.27
N LYS A 3 9.54 12.21 -12.91
CA LYS A 3 10.06 11.79 -14.22
C LYS A 3 10.86 10.49 -14.05
N ASP A 4 10.84 9.63 -15.07
CA ASP A 4 11.64 8.41 -15.17
C ASP A 4 11.27 7.26 -14.21
N PHE A 5 10.13 7.36 -13.51
CA PHE A 5 9.58 6.25 -12.75
C PHE A 5 8.57 5.46 -13.59
N ASN A 6 8.90 4.20 -13.88
CA ASN A 6 8.07 3.29 -14.69
C ASN A 6 7.12 2.41 -13.86
N GLY A 7 6.98 2.68 -12.57
CA GLY A 7 6.05 1.98 -11.68
C GLY A 7 4.76 2.76 -11.43
N THR A 8 3.95 2.26 -10.50
CA THR A 8 2.69 2.86 -10.09
C THR A 8 2.93 4.00 -9.09
N ILE A 9 2.41 5.18 -9.39
CA ILE A 9 2.39 6.31 -8.45
C ILE A 9 0.99 6.39 -7.85
N ILE A 10 0.87 5.91 -6.62
CA ILE A 10 -0.37 5.96 -5.85
C ILE A 10 -0.51 7.36 -5.25
N CYS A 11 -1.61 8.05 -5.57
CA CYS A 11 -1.98 9.29 -4.92
C CYS A 11 -2.50 9.00 -3.50
N ALA A 12 -1.67 9.28 -2.50
CA ALA A 12 -2.04 9.19 -1.09
C ALA A 12 -3.07 10.29 -0.76
N SER A 13 -4.34 9.93 -0.86
CA SER A 13 -5.43 10.89 -1.05
C SER A 13 -6.01 11.48 0.23
N LYS A 14 -5.49 11.13 1.42
CA LYS A 14 -6.02 11.53 2.76
C LYS A 14 -6.45 13.00 2.89
N TYR A 15 -5.77 13.91 2.19
CA TYR A 15 -5.97 15.36 2.27
C TYR A 15 -6.61 15.97 1.01
N PHE A 16 -7.12 15.13 0.11
CA PHE A 16 -7.74 15.54 -1.14
C PHE A 16 -9.25 15.31 -1.09
N SER A 17 -10.03 16.30 -1.54
CA SER A 17 -11.47 16.17 -1.76
C SER A 17 -11.77 15.32 -3.00
N PRO A 18 -12.99 14.78 -3.16
CA PRO A 18 -13.40 14.09 -4.39
C PRO A 18 -13.16 14.95 -5.65
N ASP A 19 -13.49 16.24 -5.63
CA ASP A 19 -13.28 17.13 -6.77
C ASP A 19 -11.81 17.27 -7.16
N GLN A 20 -10.92 17.37 -6.16
CA GLN A 20 -9.48 17.38 -6.41
C GLN A 20 -9.00 16.05 -7.01
N LEU A 21 -9.53 14.91 -6.53
CA LEU A 21 -9.21 13.61 -7.09
C LEU A 21 -9.73 13.45 -8.54
N LYS A 22 -10.88 14.04 -8.89
CA LYS A 22 -11.37 14.09 -10.28
C LYS A 22 -10.39 14.82 -11.19
N ILE A 23 -9.83 15.95 -10.73
CA ILE A 23 -8.81 16.69 -11.49
C ILE A 23 -7.56 15.84 -11.68
N ILE A 24 -7.06 15.21 -10.61
CA ILE A 24 -5.88 14.32 -10.66
C ILE A 24 -6.13 13.15 -11.62
N TYR A 25 -7.33 12.57 -11.60
CA TYR A 25 -7.75 11.51 -12.52
C TYR A 25 -7.69 11.96 -13.98
N GLN A 26 -8.24 13.15 -14.28
CA GLN A 26 -8.19 13.74 -15.63
C GLN A 26 -6.76 14.04 -16.13
N LYS A 27 -5.79 14.14 -15.22
CA LYS A 27 -4.36 14.27 -15.56
C LYS A 27 -3.68 12.90 -15.81
N GLY A 28 -4.42 11.79 -15.79
CA GLY A 28 -3.95 10.45 -16.13
C GLY A 28 -3.46 9.61 -14.94
N TYR A 29 -3.79 9.98 -13.70
CA TYR A 29 -3.46 9.22 -12.50
C TYR A 29 -4.67 8.48 -11.97
N HIS A 30 -4.67 7.15 -12.03
CA HIS A 30 -5.86 6.34 -11.72
C HIS A 30 -5.73 5.52 -10.43
N ASP A 31 -4.54 5.48 -9.82
CA ASP A 31 -4.27 4.75 -8.57
C ASP A 31 -4.39 5.68 -7.36
N PHE A 32 -5.45 5.49 -6.55
CA PHE A 32 -5.72 6.29 -5.36
C PHE A 32 -5.59 5.47 -4.08
N GLY A 33 -4.81 5.99 -3.14
CA GLY A 33 -4.56 5.38 -1.85
C GLY A 33 -5.35 6.08 -0.74
N GLU A 34 -5.98 5.31 0.15
CA GLU A 34 -6.48 5.86 1.42
C GLU A 34 -6.04 5.08 2.66
N ASN A 35 -5.99 5.79 3.80
CA ASN A 35 -5.60 5.19 5.07
C ASN A 35 -6.72 5.11 6.13
N ARG A 36 -7.92 5.57 5.80
CA ARG A 36 -9.09 5.51 6.68
C ARG A 36 -10.27 4.91 5.93
N VAL A 37 -10.88 3.88 6.51
CA VAL A 37 -11.98 3.12 5.89
C VAL A 37 -13.15 4.03 5.52
N GLN A 38 -13.60 4.87 6.45
CA GLN A 38 -14.74 5.76 6.22
C GLN A 38 -14.49 6.75 5.07
N MET A 39 -13.34 7.44 5.09
CA MET A 39 -12.96 8.38 4.03
C MET A 39 -12.84 7.69 2.67
N MET A 40 -12.36 6.44 2.66
CA MET A 40 -12.24 5.67 1.43
C MET A 40 -13.60 5.33 0.84
N LEU A 41 -14.55 4.85 1.67
CA LEU A 41 -15.91 4.54 1.22
C LEU A 41 -16.62 5.79 0.66
N GLU A 42 -16.51 6.92 1.34
CA GLU A 42 -17.08 8.19 0.88
C GLU A 42 -16.52 8.61 -0.49
N LYS A 43 -15.21 8.43 -0.71
CA LYS A 43 -14.57 8.74 -2.00
C LYS A 43 -14.94 7.76 -3.10
N ILE A 44 -15.04 6.47 -2.79
CA ILE A 44 -15.48 5.44 -3.73
C ILE A 44 -16.90 5.75 -4.21
N GLU A 45 -17.79 6.14 -3.31
CA GLU A 45 -19.15 6.55 -3.66
C GLU A 45 -19.16 7.82 -4.53
N ALA A 46 -18.46 8.87 -4.09
CA ALA A 46 -18.42 10.16 -4.78
C ALA A 46 -17.73 10.15 -6.16
N LEU A 47 -16.89 9.13 -6.41
CA LEU A 47 -16.12 8.93 -7.65
C LEU A 47 -16.51 7.63 -8.36
N SER A 48 -17.72 7.12 -8.10
CA SER A 48 -18.21 5.86 -8.67
C SER A 48 -18.37 5.87 -10.19
N ASP A 49 -18.35 7.05 -10.81
CA ASP A 49 -18.35 7.27 -12.26
C ASP A 49 -16.95 7.13 -12.91
N LEU A 50 -15.88 6.99 -12.11
CA LEU A 50 -14.50 6.88 -12.58
C LEU A 50 -13.95 5.46 -12.41
N ASP A 51 -13.17 5.01 -13.39
CA ASP A 51 -12.45 3.73 -13.32
C ASP A 51 -11.14 3.89 -12.53
N ILE A 52 -11.26 3.89 -11.20
CA ILE A 52 -10.16 4.09 -10.25
C ILE A 52 -9.68 2.74 -9.72
N THR A 53 -8.35 2.58 -9.64
CA THR A 53 -7.72 1.52 -8.84
C THR A 53 -7.56 2.00 -7.39
N TRP A 54 -8.22 1.29 -6.48
CA TRP A 54 -8.31 1.66 -5.07
C TRP A 54 -7.33 0.87 -4.20
N HIS A 55 -6.41 1.58 -3.54
CA HIS A 55 -5.42 1.03 -2.64
C HIS A 55 -5.74 1.40 -1.19
N PHE A 56 -5.96 0.40 -0.32
CA PHE A 56 -5.96 0.66 1.11
C PHE A 56 -4.54 0.57 1.67
N ILE A 57 -4.02 1.72 2.12
CA ILE A 57 -2.64 1.91 2.59
C ILE A 57 -2.55 2.24 4.09
N GLY A 58 -3.68 2.17 4.80
CA GLY A 58 -3.76 2.38 6.25
C GLY A 58 -3.82 1.07 7.04
N HIS A 59 -3.67 1.16 8.36
CA HIS A 59 -3.81 -0.01 9.23
C HIS A 59 -5.27 -0.50 9.24
N LEU A 60 -5.52 -1.71 8.70
CA LEU A 60 -6.89 -2.25 8.58
C LEU A 60 -7.26 -3.07 9.82
N GLN A 61 -8.13 -2.53 10.68
CA GLN A 61 -8.68 -3.27 11.81
C GLN A 61 -9.56 -4.44 11.35
N SER A 62 -9.44 -5.61 12.00
CA SER A 62 -10.14 -6.83 11.59
C SER A 62 -11.66 -6.65 11.52
N ASN A 63 -12.26 -5.94 12.47
CA ASN A 63 -13.70 -5.64 12.50
C ASN A 63 -14.16 -4.71 11.36
N LYS A 64 -13.24 -4.01 10.69
CA LYS A 64 -13.49 -3.13 9.55
C LYS A 64 -13.27 -3.77 8.19
N VAL A 65 -12.73 -4.99 8.15
CA VAL A 65 -12.49 -5.71 6.89
C VAL A 65 -13.80 -5.89 6.11
N LYS A 66 -14.88 -6.32 6.77
CA LYS A 66 -16.19 -6.51 6.12
C LYS A 66 -16.75 -5.25 5.46
N ASP A 67 -16.36 -4.06 5.96
CA ASP A 67 -16.90 -2.78 5.52
C ASP A 67 -16.23 -2.33 4.20
N ILE A 68 -14.97 -2.71 3.96
CA ILE A 68 -14.14 -2.14 2.88
C ILE A 68 -13.62 -3.17 1.88
N ILE A 69 -13.50 -4.44 2.27
CA ILE A 69 -12.67 -5.40 1.51
C ILE A 69 -13.22 -5.69 0.11
N ASN A 70 -14.50 -5.46 -0.14
CA ASN A 70 -15.12 -5.65 -1.47
C ASN A 70 -15.08 -4.40 -2.35
N HIS A 71 -14.57 -3.29 -1.82
CA HIS A 71 -14.55 -1.99 -2.51
C HIS A 71 -13.14 -1.54 -2.90
N ILE A 72 -12.13 -2.39 -2.69
CA ILE A 72 -10.72 -2.08 -2.95
C ILE A 72 -10.07 -3.15 -3.82
N ASP A 73 -9.03 -2.76 -4.54
CA ASP A 73 -8.25 -3.63 -5.42
C ASP A 73 -7.01 -4.17 -4.72
N TYR A 74 -6.37 -3.31 -3.91
CA TYR A 74 -5.15 -3.63 -3.19
C TYR A 74 -5.26 -3.35 -1.69
N LEU A 75 -4.80 -4.29 -0.87
CA LEU A 75 -4.51 -4.08 0.55
C LEU A 75 -3.00 -4.08 0.77
N HIS A 76 -2.41 -2.94 1.15
CA HIS A 76 -0.97 -2.80 1.32
C HIS A 76 -0.46 -3.17 2.72
N THR A 77 -1.37 -3.39 3.67
CA THR A 77 -1.09 -3.40 5.10
C THR A 77 -1.42 -4.74 5.76
N LEU A 78 -1.32 -5.86 5.02
CA LEU A 78 -1.57 -7.18 5.58
C LEU A 78 -0.44 -7.57 6.54
N ASP A 79 -0.68 -7.46 7.84
CA ASP A 79 0.34 -7.70 8.88
C ASP A 79 -0.06 -8.72 9.95
N ARG A 80 -1.31 -9.21 9.93
CA ARG A 80 -1.83 -10.12 10.95
C ARG A 80 -2.88 -11.10 10.42
N LEU A 81 -2.88 -12.30 10.99
CA LEU A 81 -3.76 -13.38 10.59
C LEU A 81 -5.25 -13.09 10.89
N SER A 82 -5.54 -12.26 11.88
CA SER A 82 -6.94 -11.85 12.16
C SER A 82 -7.54 -11.06 11.00
N VAL A 83 -6.75 -10.25 10.30
CA VAL A 83 -7.21 -9.57 9.06
C VAL A 83 -7.38 -10.60 7.95
N ALA A 84 -6.41 -11.50 7.75
CA ALA A 84 -6.50 -12.55 6.74
C ALA A 84 -7.76 -13.43 6.89
N LYS A 85 -8.10 -13.81 8.13
CA LYS A 85 -9.32 -14.57 8.44
C LYS A 85 -10.59 -13.83 8.04
N GLU A 86 -10.66 -12.53 8.31
CA GLU A 86 -11.83 -11.73 7.94
C GLU A 86 -11.90 -11.51 6.42
N ILE A 87 -10.76 -11.37 5.72
CA ILE A 87 -10.73 -11.31 4.25
C ILE A 87 -11.30 -12.60 3.68
N GLN A 88 -10.83 -13.74 4.16
CA GLN A 88 -11.33 -15.05 3.76
C GLN A 88 -12.85 -15.18 3.96
N LYS A 89 -13.37 -14.60 5.04
CA LYS A 89 -14.80 -14.63 5.34
C LYS A 89 -15.61 -13.74 4.39
N TYR A 90 -15.18 -12.50 4.16
CA TYR A 90 -16.04 -11.47 3.56
C TYR A 90 -15.74 -11.09 2.11
N ARG A 91 -14.52 -11.30 1.60
CA ARG A 91 -14.18 -10.93 0.21
C ARG A 91 -14.96 -11.80 -0.78
N THR A 92 -15.42 -11.21 -1.87
CA THR A 92 -15.87 -11.92 -3.07
C THR A 92 -14.72 -11.95 -4.07
N GLY A 93 -14.33 -13.15 -4.51
CA GLY A 93 -13.13 -13.33 -5.35
C GLY A 93 -11.82 -13.14 -4.59
N LYS A 94 -10.74 -12.88 -5.32
CA LYS A 94 -9.42 -12.60 -4.74
C LYS A 94 -9.19 -11.10 -4.58
N ILE A 95 -8.37 -10.73 -3.60
CA ILE A 95 -7.82 -9.39 -3.43
C ILE A 95 -6.30 -9.46 -3.48
N LYS A 96 -5.67 -8.49 -4.14
CA LYS A 96 -4.22 -8.34 -4.13
C LYS A 96 -3.76 -7.77 -2.80
N CYS A 97 -2.87 -8.47 -2.13
CA CYS A 97 -2.33 -8.07 -0.85
C CYS A 97 -0.81 -7.90 -0.92
N LEU A 98 -0.31 -6.88 -0.24
CA LEU A 98 1.09 -6.74 0.11
C LEU A 98 1.24 -6.91 1.63
N ILE A 99 2.30 -7.60 2.03
CA ILE A 99 2.62 -7.76 3.45
C ILE A 99 3.35 -6.52 3.93
N GLN A 100 2.87 -5.90 5.00
CA GLN A 100 3.59 -4.82 5.66
C GLN A 100 4.70 -5.38 6.53
N LEU A 101 5.93 -4.93 6.29
CA LEU A 101 7.12 -5.29 7.04
C LEU A 101 7.59 -4.12 7.90
N ASN A 102 7.94 -4.41 9.15
CA ASN A 102 8.65 -3.48 10.01
C ASN A 102 10.16 -3.76 9.87
N LEU A 103 10.84 -2.97 9.04
CA LEU A 103 12.26 -3.16 8.72
C LEU A 103 13.19 -2.16 9.43
N THR A 104 12.62 -1.18 10.12
CA THR A 104 13.31 -0.16 10.93
C THR A 104 13.21 -0.46 12.43
N GLU A 105 12.64 -1.61 12.79
CA GLU A 105 12.50 -2.13 14.16
C GLU A 105 11.85 -1.15 15.15
N GLU A 106 10.99 -0.27 14.64
CA GLU A 106 10.30 0.73 15.43
C GLU A 106 9.03 0.12 16.07
N PRO A 107 8.97 -0.07 17.41
CA PRO A 107 7.89 -0.81 18.07
C PRO A 107 6.51 -0.15 17.90
N GLN A 108 6.47 1.15 17.62
CA GLN A 108 5.26 1.92 17.32
C GLN A 108 4.73 1.67 15.89
N LYS A 109 5.55 1.13 14.98
CA LYS A 109 5.15 0.88 13.58
C LYS A 109 4.50 -0.51 13.48
N SER A 110 3.37 -0.55 12.79
CA SER A 110 2.75 -1.82 12.38
C SER A 110 3.64 -2.54 11.36
N GLY A 111 3.46 -3.85 11.25
CA GLY A 111 4.17 -4.69 10.30
C GLY A 111 4.81 -5.90 10.95
N ILE A 112 5.16 -6.86 10.10
CA ILE A 112 5.75 -8.13 10.49
C ILE A 112 7.26 -7.95 10.60
N TYR A 113 7.82 -8.39 11.72
CA TYR A 113 9.26 -8.54 11.88
C TYR A 113 9.78 -9.70 11.02
N ILE A 114 11.00 -9.58 10.53
CA ILE A 114 11.56 -10.52 9.55
C ILE A 114 11.66 -11.95 10.11
N ASP A 115 11.94 -12.09 11.40
CA ASP A 115 12.00 -13.38 12.09
C ASP A 115 10.63 -14.10 12.14
N LYS A 116 9.52 -13.37 11.96
CA LYS A 116 8.15 -13.91 11.87
C LYS A 116 7.64 -14.08 10.45
N LEU A 117 8.35 -13.57 9.45
CA LEU A 117 7.87 -13.51 8.07
C LEU A 117 7.64 -14.91 7.47
N ASP A 118 8.58 -15.84 7.64
CA ASP A 118 8.46 -17.20 7.11
C ASP A 118 7.22 -17.92 7.66
N GLN A 119 6.97 -17.79 8.97
CA GLN A 119 5.79 -18.35 9.60
C GLN A 119 4.51 -17.70 9.09
N PHE A 120 4.52 -16.37 8.93
CA PHE A 120 3.35 -15.65 8.42
C PHE A 120 3.01 -16.07 6.98
N LEU A 121 4.01 -16.17 6.10
CA LEU A 121 3.83 -16.62 4.72
C LEU A 121 3.25 -18.04 4.65
N LEU A 122 3.71 -18.94 5.53
CA LEU A 122 3.17 -20.29 5.62
C LEU A 122 1.68 -20.29 6.00
N GLU A 123 1.29 -19.46 6.97
CA GLU A 123 -0.10 -19.33 7.40
C GLU A 123 -0.99 -18.66 6.33
N ILE A 124 -0.47 -17.66 5.61
CA ILE A 124 -1.23 -16.94 4.57
C ILE A 124 -1.65 -17.85 3.41
N LYS A 125 -0.86 -18.88 3.09
CA LYS A 125 -1.19 -19.86 2.03
C LYS A 125 -2.52 -20.60 2.26
N LYS A 126 -3.05 -20.57 3.49
CA LYS A 126 -4.34 -21.20 3.83
C LYS A 126 -5.56 -20.38 3.41
N TYR A 127 -5.38 -19.12 2.98
CA TYR A 127 -6.48 -18.21 2.63
C TYR A 127 -6.51 -17.98 1.12
N ASP A 128 -7.45 -18.64 0.42
CA ASP A 128 -7.54 -18.62 -1.04
C ASP A 128 -8.05 -17.29 -1.64
N LYS A 129 -8.66 -16.43 -0.83
CA LYS A 129 -9.09 -15.07 -1.22
C LYS A 129 -7.97 -14.06 -1.23
N ILE A 130 -6.78 -14.42 -0.75
CA ILE A 130 -5.61 -13.54 -0.70
C ILE A 130 -4.68 -13.89 -1.85
N GLU A 131 -4.52 -12.97 -2.78
CA GLU A 131 -3.47 -13.01 -3.79
C GLU A 131 -2.28 -12.20 -3.26
N LEU A 132 -1.27 -12.89 -2.73
CA LEU A 132 -0.06 -12.23 -2.24
C LEU A 132 0.81 -11.81 -3.43
N VAL A 133 1.00 -10.51 -3.62
CA VAL A 133 1.69 -9.93 -4.79
C VAL A 133 2.98 -9.20 -4.45
N GLY A 134 3.24 -8.93 -3.17
CA GLY A 134 4.33 -8.03 -2.80
C GLY A 134 4.55 -7.77 -1.32
N PHE A 135 5.44 -6.82 -1.07
CA PHE A 135 5.75 -6.27 0.24
C PHE A 135 5.53 -4.76 0.29
N MET A 136 5.26 -4.27 1.48
CA MET A 136 5.16 -2.86 1.80
C MET A 136 6.03 -2.54 3.01
N THR A 137 6.74 -1.42 2.96
CA THR A 137 7.39 -0.86 4.14
C THR A 137 7.36 0.66 4.11
N MET A 138 7.72 1.27 5.24
CA MET A 138 7.92 2.70 5.39
C MET A 138 9.35 2.93 5.86
N GLY A 139 10.00 3.98 5.35
CA GLY A 139 11.30 4.42 5.85
C GLY A 139 11.23 4.87 7.30
N LYS A 140 12.38 5.24 7.85
CA LYS A 140 12.51 5.83 9.17
C LYS A 140 12.50 7.35 9.07
N ASP A 141 11.76 7.98 9.97
CA ASP A 141 11.61 9.43 9.96
C ASP A 141 12.97 10.09 10.23
N GLN A 142 13.39 10.97 9.32
CA GLN A 142 14.64 11.73 9.41
C GLN A 142 15.92 10.86 9.49
N ASP A 143 15.86 9.63 8.98
CA ASP A 143 17.03 8.74 8.90
C ASP A 143 17.11 8.10 7.50
N GLU A 144 17.90 8.74 6.63
CA GLU A 144 18.09 8.32 5.24
C GLU A 144 18.84 6.98 5.15
N VAL A 145 19.81 6.75 6.05
CA VAL A 145 20.65 5.54 6.04
C VAL A 145 19.78 4.33 6.39
N GLU A 146 19.03 4.40 7.48
CA GLU A 146 18.16 3.30 7.89
C GLU A 146 16.99 3.09 6.92
N THR A 147 16.49 4.17 6.32
CA THR A 147 15.48 4.08 5.24
C THR A 147 16.04 3.34 4.02
N GLU A 148 17.25 3.68 3.59
CA GLU A 148 17.90 3.03 2.46
C GLU A 148 18.16 1.54 2.74
N GLU A 149 18.64 1.21 3.95
CA GLU A 149 18.84 -0.17 4.39
C GLU A 149 17.54 -0.97 4.39
N ALA A 150 16.45 -0.39 4.90
CA ALA A 150 15.12 -1.00 4.89
C ALA A 150 14.65 -1.28 3.45
N PHE A 151 14.80 -0.33 2.53
CA PHE A 151 14.40 -0.49 1.13
C PHE A 151 15.22 -1.55 0.40
N LYS A 152 16.54 -1.55 0.59
CA LYS A 152 17.44 -2.60 0.08
C LYS A 152 17.03 -3.98 0.58
N LYS A 153 16.74 -4.10 1.87
CA LYS A 153 16.32 -5.36 2.51
C LYS A 153 14.97 -5.84 1.96
N MET A 154 14.02 -4.92 1.73
CA MET A 154 12.74 -5.27 1.14
C MET A 154 12.89 -5.82 -0.29
N TYR A 155 13.80 -5.22 -1.11
CA TYR A 155 14.11 -5.76 -2.43
C TYR A 155 14.70 -7.18 -2.35
N GLN A 156 15.62 -7.45 -1.43
CA GLN A 156 16.17 -8.80 -1.24
C GLN A 156 15.09 -9.82 -0.87
N LEU A 157 14.13 -9.43 -0.02
CA LEU A 157 12.99 -10.29 0.33
C LEU A 157 12.08 -10.52 -0.88
N SER A 158 11.83 -9.51 -1.72
CA SER A 158 11.04 -9.65 -2.95
C SER A 158 11.60 -10.73 -3.88
N VAL A 159 12.92 -10.75 -4.05
CA VAL A 159 13.63 -11.76 -4.86
C VAL A 159 13.56 -13.13 -4.20
N LYS A 160 13.83 -13.22 -2.89
CA LYS A 160 13.77 -14.48 -2.12
C LYS A 160 12.40 -15.16 -2.24
N TYR A 161 11.31 -14.40 -2.13
CA TYR A 161 9.95 -14.94 -2.09
C TYR A 161 9.21 -14.85 -3.43
N HIS A 162 9.85 -14.34 -4.49
CA HIS A 162 9.25 -14.13 -5.81
C HIS A 162 7.97 -13.28 -5.76
N LEU A 163 8.01 -12.20 -4.97
CA LEU A 163 6.91 -11.27 -4.76
C LEU A 163 7.29 -9.89 -5.32
N PRO A 164 6.96 -9.58 -6.59
CA PRO A 164 7.60 -8.50 -7.33
C PRO A 164 7.12 -7.10 -6.95
N LEU A 165 5.96 -6.95 -6.28
CA LEU A 165 5.44 -5.63 -5.96
C LEU A 165 6.10 -5.09 -4.69
N LEU A 166 6.71 -3.91 -4.79
CA LEU A 166 7.41 -3.23 -3.72
C LEU A 166 6.78 -1.86 -3.50
N SER A 167 5.94 -1.78 -2.46
CA SER A 167 5.30 -0.56 -2.02
C SER A 167 6.17 0.14 -0.98
N MET A 168 6.99 1.09 -1.42
CA MET A 168 7.88 1.89 -0.56
C MET A 168 8.13 3.25 -1.19
N GLY A 169 8.57 4.21 -0.39
CA GLY A 169 8.77 5.58 -0.85
C GLY A 169 7.50 6.43 -0.76
N MET A 170 7.65 7.54 -0.05
CA MET A 170 6.72 8.64 0.13
C MET A 170 7.37 9.93 -0.41
N THR A 171 6.79 11.09 -0.10
CA THR A 171 7.22 12.36 -0.70
C THR A 171 8.70 12.69 -0.45
N GLU A 172 9.25 12.32 0.70
CA GLU A 172 10.63 12.67 1.09
C GLU A 172 11.67 11.64 0.62
N ASP A 173 11.30 10.38 0.53
CA ASP A 173 12.21 9.24 0.38
C ASP A 173 11.96 8.41 -0.89
N TYR A 174 11.06 8.84 -1.80
CA TYR A 174 10.79 8.10 -3.03
C TYR A 174 12.02 7.90 -3.92
N HIS A 175 13.01 8.80 -3.86
CA HIS A 175 14.23 8.69 -4.66
C HIS A 175 15.09 7.50 -4.20
N LEU A 176 15.16 7.22 -2.89
CA LEU A 176 15.79 6.01 -2.35
C LEU A 176 14.98 4.77 -2.74
N ALA A 177 13.65 4.86 -2.69
CA ALA A 177 12.77 3.78 -3.08
C ALA A 177 12.99 3.37 -4.55
N ILE A 178 13.11 4.35 -5.47
CA ILE A 178 13.44 4.12 -6.88
C ILE A 178 14.81 3.45 -7.03
N LYS A 179 15.83 3.94 -6.31
CA LYS A 179 17.18 3.34 -6.28
C LYS A 179 17.15 1.85 -5.91
N HIS A 180 16.20 1.45 -5.07
CA HIS A 180 16.00 0.06 -4.61
C HIS A 180 14.81 -0.63 -5.28
N HIS A 181 14.49 -0.25 -6.52
CA HIS A 181 13.52 -0.95 -7.38
C HIS A 181 12.08 -0.95 -6.88
N ALA A 182 11.64 0.12 -6.20
CA ALA A 182 10.23 0.29 -5.86
C ALA A 182 9.35 0.15 -7.11
N THR A 183 8.18 -0.47 -6.96
CA THR A 183 7.19 -0.56 -8.03
C THR A 183 5.93 0.23 -7.72
N HIS A 184 5.70 0.57 -6.45
CA HIS A 184 4.58 1.39 -6.00
C HIS A 184 5.07 2.50 -5.06
N LEU A 185 4.99 3.75 -5.51
CA LEU A 185 5.28 4.93 -4.68
C LEU A 185 3.98 5.49 -4.10
N ARG A 186 3.99 5.94 -2.84
CA ARG A 186 2.83 6.53 -2.17
C ARG A 186 3.03 8.03 -1.99
N ILE A 187 2.59 8.81 -2.96
CA ILE A 187 2.90 10.25 -3.03
C ILE A 187 1.66 11.06 -2.65
N GLY A 188 1.80 11.98 -1.71
CA GLY A 188 0.72 12.87 -1.27
C GLY A 188 0.94 14.29 -1.75
N ARG A 189 1.77 15.05 -1.01
CA ARG A 189 1.91 16.51 -1.20
C ARG A 189 2.28 16.94 -2.62
N LYS A 190 3.06 16.16 -3.37
CA LYS A 190 3.40 16.52 -4.77
C LYS A 190 2.20 16.54 -5.72
N PHE A 191 1.09 15.87 -5.40
CA PHE A 191 -0.11 15.90 -6.23
C PHE A 191 -0.82 17.27 -6.23
N TYR A 192 -0.54 18.15 -5.25
CA TYR A 192 -1.06 19.52 -5.29
C TYR A 192 -0.54 20.30 -6.52
N GLU A 193 0.65 19.98 -7.04
CA GLU A 193 1.21 20.58 -8.27
C GLU A 193 0.34 20.33 -9.52
N LEU A 194 -0.63 19.41 -9.46
CA LEU A 194 -1.53 19.08 -10.56
C LEU A 194 -2.91 19.75 -10.44
N LEU A 195 -3.19 20.38 -9.31
CA LEU A 195 -4.46 21.06 -9.02
C LEU A 195 -4.44 22.54 -9.42
N ASP A 196 -3.27 23.07 -9.71
CA ASP A 196 -3.04 24.43 -10.22
C ASP A 196 -3.29 24.55 -11.74
#